data_AF-A0A7S1YQY9-F1
#
_entry.id   AF-A0A7S1YQY9-F1
#
_cell.length_a   1.000
_cell.length_b   1.000
_cell.length_c   1.000
_cell.angle_alpha   90.00
_cell.angle_beta   90.00
_cell.angle_gamma   90.00
#
_symmetry.space_group_name_H-M   'P 1'
#
loop_
_entity.id
_entity.type
_entity.pdbx_description
1 polymer ?
#
loop_
_entity_poly.entity_id
_entity_poly.type
_entity_poly.pdbx_seq_one_letter_code
_entity_poly.pdbx_strand_id
1 'polypeptide(L)'
;CSSCGSENEFPGVFCKTKDADSSTDVITSGFRCTNPDCPHPEQWGEPSHFACLSKIMNVIDLMVRRHMAGCSQDWMQCDDPLCGLKTRQISVVGPTCLNRGCNGTLRPVYSSSKLHTQLKYIATKFDQDHAISRLRMGDHVTKKELMKNLTARDKMILLELHEMANAFLDKSNYNWVESSFFQALFG
;
A
#
# COMPACT_ATOMS: atom_id res chain seq x y z
N CYS A 1 11.87 -14.38 0.18
CA CYS A 1 13.07 -14.25 -0.67
C CYS A 1 13.31 -15.60 -1.35
N SER A 2 13.64 -15.63 -2.64
CA SER A 2 13.85 -16.90 -3.38
C SER A 2 15.21 -17.55 -3.11
N SER A 3 16.14 -16.79 -2.52
CA SER A 3 17.47 -17.29 -2.17
C SER A 3 17.50 -17.93 -0.79
N CYS A 4 17.14 -17.19 0.27
CA CYS A 4 17.19 -17.67 1.65
C CYS A 4 15.84 -18.19 2.21
N GLY A 5 14.75 -18.10 1.44
CA GLY A 5 13.42 -18.53 1.89
C GLY A 5 12.72 -17.62 2.91
N SER A 6 13.38 -16.57 3.41
CA SER A 6 12.79 -15.71 4.45
C SER A 6 11.57 -14.93 3.96
N GLU A 7 10.53 -14.85 4.79
CA GLU A 7 9.40 -13.95 4.61
C GLU A 7 9.68 -12.64 5.35
N ASN A 8 9.78 -11.54 4.60
CA ASN A 8 10.06 -10.21 5.16
C ASN A 8 9.13 -9.18 4.51
N GLU A 9 8.79 -8.11 5.24
CA GLU A 9 8.04 -6.99 4.67
C GLU A 9 8.89 -6.25 3.61
N PHE A 10 8.24 -5.81 2.53
CA PHE A 10 8.88 -4.93 1.56
C PHE A 10 9.10 -3.53 2.15
N PRO A 11 10.37 -3.07 2.29
CA PRO A 11 10.68 -1.81 2.98
C PRO A 11 10.23 -0.57 2.18
N GLY A 12 9.98 -0.71 0.88
CA GLY A 12 9.66 0.38 -0.04
C GLY A 12 10.79 0.61 -1.04
N VAL A 13 10.92 1.83 -1.55
CA VAL A 13 11.99 2.22 -2.50
C VAL A 13 13.40 2.00 -1.92
N PHE A 14 13.57 2.32 -0.64
CA PHE A 14 14.86 2.21 0.05
C PHE A 14 14.74 1.30 1.27
N CYS A 15 15.80 0.58 1.56
CA CYS A 15 15.97 -0.18 2.80
C CYS A 15 16.98 0.54 3.70
N LYS A 16 16.62 0.79 4.96
CA LYS A 16 17.54 1.26 6.00
C LYS A 16 18.03 0.06 6.80
N THR A 17 19.33 -0.19 6.77
CA THR A 17 19.98 -1.22 7.60
C THR A 17 20.93 -0.55 8.58
N LYS A 18 20.94 -1.00 9.83
CA LYS A 18 21.93 -0.55 10.81
C LYS A 18 23.24 -1.25 10.51
N ASP A 19 24.31 -0.49 10.41
CA ASP A 19 25.65 -1.05 10.31
C ASP A 19 26.03 -1.71 11.64
N ALA A 20 26.69 -2.86 11.61
CA ALA A 20 27.05 -3.57 12.84
C ALA A 20 28.14 -2.84 13.64
N ASP A 21 28.96 -2.04 12.95
CA ASP A 21 30.15 -1.38 13.50
C ASP A 21 30.00 0.15 13.63
N SER A 22 28.96 0.75 13.04
CA SER A 22 28.71 2.19 13.12
C SER A 22 27.24 2.47 13.43
N SER A 23 26.95 3.43 14.32
CA SER A 23 25.58 3.82 14.65
C SER A 23 24.86 4.58 13.53
N THR A 24 25.38 4.52 12.30
CA THR A 24 24.86 5.22 11.12
C THR A 24 24.00 4.28 10.27
N ASP A 25 22.82 4.75 9.89
CA ASP A 25 21.92 4.02 9.00
C ASP A 25 22.51 3.98 7.58
N VAL A 26 22.68 2.77 7.03
CA VAL A 26 23.04 2.58 5.62
C VAL A 26 21.77 2.50 4.80
N ILE A 27 21.65 3.38 3.80
CA ILE A 27 20.50 3.42 2.89
C ILE A 27 20.85 2.67 1.61
N THR A 28 20.11 1.62 1.30
CA THR A 28 20.28 0.80 0.10
C THR A 28 18.97 0.67 -0.69
N SER A 29 19.02 0.05 -1.86
CA SER A 29 17.84 -0.30 -2.67
C SER A 29 16.90 -1.23 -1.90
N GLY A 30 15.60 -0.94 -1.93
CA GLY A 30 14.57 -1.77 -1.31
C GLY A 30 14.32 -3.13 -1.99
N PHE A 31 14.93 -3.37 -3.15
CA PHE A 31 14.95 -4.69 -3.78
C PHE A 31 16.02 -5.63 -3.22
N ARG A 32 16.71 -5.23 -2.14
CA ARG A 32 17.58 -6.13 -1.38
C ARG A 32 16.77 -6.84 -0.31
N CYS A 33 17.03 -8.14 -0.14
CA CYS A 33 16.50 -8.92 0.97
C CYS A 33 17.00 -8.33 2.28
N THR A 34 16.09 -8.17 3.24
CA THR A 34 16.40 -7.62 4.57
C THR A 34 17.04 -8.63 5.53
N ASN A 35 17.16 -9.91 5.13
CA ASN A 35 17.87 -10.91 5.91
C ASN A 35 19.39 -10.71 5.72
N PRO A 36 20.16 -10.40 6.79
CA PRO A 36 21.60 -10.17 6.70
C PRO A 36 22.36 -11.42 6.24
N ASP A 37 21.86 -12.62 6.55
CA ASP A 37 22.51 -13.90 6.20
C ASP A 37 22.10 -14.41 4.81
N CYS A 38 21.44 -13.58 3.99
CA CYS A 38 21.00 -13.98 2.66
C CYS A 38 22.19 -14.08 1.69
N PRO A 39 22.44 -15.22 1.03
CA PRO A 39 23.58 -15.37 0.13
C PRO A 39 23.42 -14.56 -1.17
N HIS A 40 22.17 -14.36 -1.61
CA HIS A 40 21.85 -13.51 -2.76
C HIS A 40 20.73 -12.53 -2.39
N PRO A 41 21.06 -11.40 -1.75
CA PRO A 41 20.07 -10.44 -1.29
C PRO A 41 19.49 -9.61 -2.44
N GLU A 42 20.20 -9.44 -3.55
CA GLU A 42 19.76 -8.61 -4.67
C GLU A 42 18.49 -9.16 -5.32
N GLN A 43 17.61 -8.25 -5.75
CA GLN A 43 16.33 -8.58 -6.40
C GLN A 43 15.52 -9.64 -5.64
N TRP A 44 15.60 -9.62 -4.30
CA TRP A 44 14.94 -10.59 -3.42
C TRP A 44 15.30 -12.06 -3.72
N GLY A 45 16.49 -12.30 -4.28
CA GLY A 45 17.01 -13.62 -4.64
C GLY A 45 16.46 -14.18 -5.95
N GLU A 46 15.82 -13.34 -6.78
CA GLU A 46 15.34 -13.72 -8.09
C GLU A 46 16.47 -13.75 -9.14
N PRO A 47 16.40 -14.63 -10.14
CA PRO A 47 17.47 -14.79 -11.14
C PRO A 47 17.56 -13.62 -12.13
N SER A 48 16.50 -12.79 -12.22
CA SER A 48 16.47 -11.62 -13.09
C SER A 48 15.55 -10.54 -12.56
N HIS A 49 15.79 -9.30 -13.02
CA HIS A 49 14.97 -8.14 -12.68
C HIS A 49 13.52 -8.32 -13.16
N PHE A 50 13.31 -9.00 -14.29
CA PHE A 50 11.98 -9.32 -14.82
C PHE A 50 11.22 -10.32 -13.93
N ALA A 51 11.92 -11.32 -13.39
CA ALA A 51 11.34 -12.28 -12.45
C ALA A 51 10.93 -11.58 -11.13
N CYS A 52 11.78 -10.69 -10.61
CA CYS A 52 11.47 -9.87 -9.44
C CYS A 52 10.25 -8.97 -9.67
N LEU A 53 10.23 -8.23 -10.77
CA LEU A 53 9.09 -7.42 -11.20
C LEU A 53 7.81 -8.26 -11.26
N SER A 54 7.82 -9.35 -12.04
CA SER A 54 6.66 -10.22 -12.24
C SER A 54 6.11 -10.78 -10.92
N LYS A 55 7.02 -11.18 -10.02
CA LYS A 55 6.63 -11.68 -8.70
C LYS A 55 5.97 -10.61 -7.84
N ILE A 56 6.54 -9.41 -7.80
CA ILE A 56 5.96 -8.30 -7.03
C ILE A 56 4.62 -7.86 -7.65
N MET A 57 4.52 -7.79 -8.98
CA MET A 57 3.27 -7.49 -9.68
C MET A 57 2.16 -8.47 -9.31
N ASN A 58 2.44 -9.77 -9.34
CA ASN A 58 1.49 -10.81 -8.95
C ASN A 58 1.06 -10.67 -7.49
N VAL A 59 2.00 -10.37 -6.58
CA VAL A 59 1.67 -10.15 -5.16
C VAL A 59 0.74 -8.95 -4.99
N ILE A 60 1.03 -7.83 -5.66
CA ILE A 60 0.18 -6.64 -5.60
C ILE A 60 -1.20 -6.94 -6.17
N ASP A 61 -1.31 -7.57 -7.34
CA ASP A 61 -2.59 -7.92 -7.96
C ASP A 61 -3.44 -8.80 -7.03
N LEU A 62 -2.84 -9.84 -6.44
CA LEU A 62 -3.52 -10.70 -5.47
C LEU A 62 -3.96 -9.93 -4.21
N MET A 63 -3.12 -9.04 -3.69
CA MET A 63 -3.47 -8.20 -2.54
C MET A 63 -4.63 -7.27 -2.87
N VAL A 64 -4.58 -6.56 -4.01
CA VAL A 64 -5.62 -5.65 -4.46
C VAL A 64 -6.95 -6.39 -4.65
N ARG A 65 -6.94 -7.53 -5.35
CA ARG A 65 -8.15 -8.36 -5.54
C ARG A 65 -8.75 -8.80 -4.21
N ARG A 66 -7.91 -9.21 -3.24
CA ARG A 66 -8.38 -9.57 -1.90
C ARG A 66 -9.04 -8.40 -1.18
N HIS A 67 -8.45 -7.21 -1.25
CA HIS A 67 -9.03 -6.00 -0.64
C HIS A 67 -10.32 -5.56 -1.33
N MET A 68 -10.39 -5.63 -2.66
CA MET A 68 -11.61 -5.34 -3.42
C MET A 68 -12.73 -6.34 -3.09
N ALA A 69 -12.41 -7.64 -3.05
CA ALA A 69 -13.37 -8.67 -2.68
C ALA A 69 -13.88 -8.50 -1.24
N GLY A 70 -13.03 -8.06 -0.30
CA GLY A 70 -13.44 -7.73 1.07
C GLY A 70 -14.42 -6.56 1.13
N CYS A 71 -14.22 -5.55 0.28
CA CYS A 71 -15.11 -4.39 0.16
C CYS A 71 -16.46 -4.74 -0.49
N SER A 72 -16.46 -5.63 -1.49
CA SER A 72 -17.67 -6.04 -2.21
C SER A 72 -18.52 -7.08 -1.48
N GLN A 73 -18.08 -7.57 -0.31
CA GLN A 73 -18.84 -8.54 0.47
C GLN A 73 -20.00 -7.92 1.27
N ASP A 74 -20.19 -6.60 1.18
CA ASP A 74 -21.28 -5.81 1.80
C ASP A 74 -21.55 -6.17 3.26
N TRP A 75 -20.50 -6.56 4.00
CA TRP A 75 -20.63 -6.82 5.42
C TRP A 75 -20.86 -5.50 6.15
N MET A 76 -22.01 -5.40 6.79
CA MET A 76 -22.43 -4.30 7.63
C MET A 76 -22.40 -4.72 9.09
N GLN A 77 -21.97 -3.83 9.97
CA GLN A 77 -21.95 -4.02 11.42
C GLN A 77 -22.65 -2.86 12.11
N CYS A 78 -23.49 -3.16 13.10
CA CYS A 78 -24.13 -2.16 13.94
C CYS A 78 -23.06 -1.42 14.76
N ASP A 79 -23.15 -0.09 14.84
CA ASP A 79 -22.24 0.73 15.64
C ASP A 79 -22.53 0.70 17.15
N ASP A 80 -23.68 0.19 17.56
CA ASP A 80 -23.99 -0.08 18.96
C ASP A 80 -23.19 -1.30 19.48
N PRO A 81 -22.25 -1.09 20.42
CA PRO A 81 -21.39 -2.16 20.93
C PRO A 81 -22.16 -3.25 21.69
N LEU A 82 -23.37 -2.95 22.20
CA LEU A 82 -24.21 -3.94 22.87
C LEU A 82 -25.03 -4.80 21.89
N CYS A 83 -25.21 -4.33 20.66
CA CYS A 83 -26.00 -5.05 19.65
C CYS A 83 -25.16 -6.12 18.94
N GLY A 84 -23.97 -5.76 18.46
CA GLY A 84 -23.05 -6.68 17.80
C GLY A 84 -23.54 -7.29 16.47
N LEU A 85 -24.69 -6.85 15.94
CA LEU A 85 -25.24 -7.37 14.68
C LEU A 85 -24.23 -7.17 13.54
N LYS A 86 -23.90 -8.26 12.85
CA LYS A 86 -23.13 -8.26 11.60
C LYS A 86 -23.92 -8.99 10.52
N THR A 87 -24.24 -8.31 9.43
CA THR A 87 -25.13 -8.83 8.38
C THR A 87 -24.71 -8.33 7.00
N ARG A 88 -25.20 -8.98 5.94
CA ARG A 88 -25.14 -8.48 4.55
C ARG A 88 -26.44 -7.83 4.10
N GLN A 89 -27.48 -7.90 4.92
CA GLN A 89 -28.77 -7.30 4.62
C GLN A 89 -28.75 -5.81 4.97
N ILE A 90 -29.34 -5.00 4.09
CA ILE A 90 -29.47 -3.56 4.26
C ILE A 90 -30.97 -3.23 4.24
N SER A 91 -31.38 -2.31 5.12
CA SER A 91 -32.75 -1.79 5.13
C SER A 91 -33.00 -0.89 3.92
N VAL A 92 -34.20 -0.95 3.35
CA VAL A 92 -34.60 -0.07 2.24
C VAL A 92 -34.79 1.39 2.66
N VAL A 93 -34.91 1.65 3.96
CA VAL A 93 -35.16 2.99 4.54
C VAL A 93 -33.84 3.69 4.93
N GLY A 94 -32.70 3.05 4.70
CA GLY A 94 -31.38 3.58 5.04
C GLY A 94 -30.56 2.61 5.91
N PRO A 95 -29.41 3.05 6.43
CA PRO A 95 -28.48 2.18 7.16
C PRO A 95 -28.94 1.91 8.61
N THR A 96 -30.21 1.60 8.85
CA THR A 96 -30.72 1.30 10.19
C THR A 96 -30.41 -0.16 10.59
N CYS A 97 -30.14 -0.39 11.87
CA CYS A 97 -29.98 -1.73 12.41
C CYS A 97 -31.25 -2.58 12.20
N LEU A 98 -31.05 -3.84 11.80
CA LEU A 98 -32.15 -4.79 11.58
C LEU A 98 -32.55 -5.55 12.86
N ASN A 99 -31.77 -5.42 13.94
CA ASN A 99 -32.07 -6.09 15.19
C ASN A 99 -33.23 -5.38 15.90
N ARG A 100 -34.21 -6.15 16.39
CA ARG A 100 -35.42 -5.59 17.01
C ARG A 100 -35.05 -4.81 18.28
N GLY A 101 -35.53 -3.56 18.36
CA GLY A 101 -35.27 -2.68 19.51
C GLY A 101 -33.90 -2.01 19.52
N CYS A 102 -33.05 -2.24 18.52
CA CYS A 102 -31.78 -1.51 18.37
C CYS A 102 -31.99 -0.28 17.49
N ASN A 103 -31.56 0.88 17.98
CA ASN A 103 -31.59 2.16 17.23
C ASN A 103 -30.23 2.50 16.60
N GLY A 104 -29.30 1.54 16.55
CA GLY A 104 -27.97 1.73 15.98
C GLY A 104 -27.99 1.84 14.46
N THR A 105 -26.85 2.28 13.91
CA THR A 105 -26.63 2.44 12.47
C THR A 105 -25.72 1.32 11.97
N LEU A 106 -26.11 0.68 10.86
CA LEU A 106 -25.27 -0.26 10.14
C LEU A 106 -24.18 0.47 9.37
N ARG A 107 -22.92 0.13 9.62
CA ARG A 107 -21.74 0.67 8.91
C ARG A 107 -21.02 -0.45 8.16
N PRO A 108 -20.47 -0.18 6.97
CA PRO A 108 -19.61 -1.14 6.29
C PRO A 108 -18.43 -1.53 7.18
N VAL A 109 -18.22 -2.83 7.39
CA VAL A 109 -17.08 -3.38 8.14
C VAL A 109 -15.77 -2.98 7.46
N TYR A 110 -15.76 -3.09 6.12
CA TYR A 110 -14.70 -2.60 5.27
C TYR A 110 -15.25 -1.53 4.33
N SER A 111 -14.91 -0.27 4.59
CA SER A 111 -15.38 0.85 3.79
C SER A 111 -14.51 1.05 2.55
N SER A 112 -15.10 1.62 1.51
CA SER A 112 -14.38 2.03 0.31
C SER A 112 -13.24 3.03 0.59
N SER A 113 -13.36 3.82 1.67
CA SER A 113 -12.27 4.67 2.18
C SER A 113 -11.09 3.85 2.71
N LYS A 114 -11.32 2.76 3.46
CA LYS A 114 -10.24 1.85 3.91
C LYS A 114 -9.55 1.18 2.72
N LEU A 115 -10.31 0.78 1.70
CA LEU A 115 -9.76 0.26 0.44
C LEU A 115 -8.86 1.30 -0.22
N HIS A 116 -9.35 2.53 -0.39
CA HIS A 116 -8.59 3.61 -1.00
C HIS A 116 -7.29 3.91 -0.24
N THR A 117 -7.33 3.98 1.10
CA THR A 117 -6.12 4.13 1.93
C THR A 117 -5.13 3.00 1.71
N GLN A 118 -5.61 1.75 1.61
CA GLN A 118 -4.75 0.60 1.37
C GLN A 118 -4.08 0.65 -0.01
N LEU A 119 -4.83 1.00 -1.05
CA LEU A 119 -4.28 1.17 -2.41
C LEU A 119 -3.23 2.30 -2.43
N LYS A 120 -3.51 3.41 -1.74
CA LYS A 120 -2.59 4.54 -1.64
C LYS A 120 -1.31 4.13 -0.91
N TYR A 121 -1.42 3.38 0.18
CA TYR A 121 -0.27 2.82 0.87
C TYR A 121 0.59 1.96 -0.05
N ILE A 122 -0.01 1.05 -0.83
CA ILE A 122 0.71 0.23 -1.81
C ILE A 122 1.43 1.10 -2.84
N ALA A 123 0.76 2.08 -3.44
CA ALA A 123 1.38 2.97 -4.43
C ALA A 123 2.58 3.73 -3.85
N THR A 124 2.46 4.28 -2.64
CA THR A 124 3.54 5.02 -1.97
C THR A 124 4.78 4.17 -1.67
N LYS A 125 4.67 2.84 -1.57
CA LYS A 125 5.84 1.96 -1.39
C LYS A 125 6.78 1.97 -2.60
N PHE A 126 6.30 2.33 -3.78
CA PHE A 126 7.06 2.37 -5.03
C PHE A 126 7.35 3.79 -5.55
N ASP A 127 6.77 4.81 -4.90
CA ASP A 127 6.97 6.21 -5.25
C ASP A 127 8.36 6.72 -4.82
N GLN A 128 9.24 6.87 -5.80
CA GLN A 128 10.61 7.35 -5.62
C GLN A 128 10.66 8.77 -5.05
N ASP A 129 9.84 9.68 -5.56
CA ASP A 129 9.86 11.08 -5.12
C ASP A 129 9.32 11.21 -3.70
N HIS A 130 8.26 10.46 -3.36
CA HIS A 130 7.75 10.38 -2.00
C HIS A 130 8.81 9.84 -1.04
N ALA A 131 9.46 8.73 -1.38
CA ALA A 131 10.49 8.12 -0.53
C ALA A 131 11.69 9.06 -0.31
N ILE A 132 12.14 9.75 -1.36
CA ILE A 132 13.21 10.76 -1.27
C ILE A 132 12.79 11.92 -0.37
N SER A 133 11.55 12.42 -0.52
CA SER A 133 11.05 13.51 0.32
C SER A 133 11.04 13.14 1.81
N ARG A 134 10.66 11.89 2.13
CA ARG A 134 10.63 11.37 3.51
C ARG A 134 12.02 11.28 4.13
N LEU A 135 13.01 10.83 3.37
CA LEU A 135 14.39 10.71 3.85
C LEU A 135 15.06 12.08 4.05
N ARG A 136 14.79 13.04 3.18
CA ARG A 136 15.31 14.41 3.30
C ARG A 136 14.76 15.20 4.50
N MET A 137 13.60 14.79 5.03
CA MET A 137 13.04 15.39 6.25
C MET A 137 13.75 14.94 7.52
N GLY A 138 14.54 13.85 7.47
CA GLY A 138 15.31 13.32 8.60
C GLY A 138 16.82 13.49 8.47
N ASP A 139 17.37 13.41 7.25
CA ASP A 139 18.81 13.39 6.98
C ASP A 139 19.21 14.51 6.00
N HIS A 140 20.39 15.14 6.16
CA HIS A 140 20.97 16.14 5.24
C HIS A 140 21.47 15.53 3.90
N VAL A 141 20.81 14.48 3.40
CA VAL A 141 21.23 13.76 2.19
C VAL A 141 20.56 14.36 0.96
N THR A 142 21.33 14.52 -0.12
CA THR A 142 20.80 15.08 -1.37
C THR A 142 20.01 14.04 -2.17
N LYS A 143 19.04 14.49 -2.99
CA LYS A 143 18.33 13.63 -3.95
C LYS A 143 19.29 12.84 -4.85
N LYS A 144 20.39 13.49 -5.26
CA LYS A 144 21.40 12.88 -6.15
C LYS A 144 22.14 11.73 -5.46
N GLU A 145 22.42 11.82 -4.17
CA GLU A 145 23.06 10.74 -3.40
C GLU A 145 22.12 9.55 -3.22
N LEU A 146 20.87 9.78 -2.81
CA LEU A 146 19.87 8.71 -2.69
C LEU A 146 19.64 7.98 -4.02
N MET A 147 19.58 8.71 -5.13
CA MET A 147 19.40 8.13 -6.46
C MET A 147 20.60 7.32 -6.96
N LYS A 148 21.78 7.43 -6.35
CA LYS A 148 22.94 6.55 -6.63
C LYS A 148 22.78 5.16 -5.99
N ASN A 149 22.00 5.06 -4.91
CA ASN A 149 21.73 3.79 -4.23
C ASN A 149 20.74 2.89 -5.00
N LEU A 150 20.16 3.40 -6.09
CA LEU A 150 19.25 2.68 -6.98
C LEU A 150 19.91 2.44 -8.33
N THR A 151 19.91 1.18 -8.77
CA THR A 151 20.38 0.84 -10.12
C THR A 151 19.39 1.33 -11.19
N ALA A 152 19.82 1.40 -12.45
CA ALA A 152 18.92 1.73 -13.56
C ALA A 152 17.72 0.75 -13.64
N ARG A 153 17.96 -0.52 -13.30
CA ARG A 153 16.92 -1.57 -13.28
C ARG A 153 15.95 -1.37 -12.12
N ASP A 154 16.45 -1.00 -10.94
CA ASP A 154 15.60 -0.71 -9.79
C ASP A 154 14.63 0.43 -10.10
N LYS A 155 15.14 1.50 -10.72
CA LYS A 155 14.33 2.67 -11.11
C LYS A 155 13.23 2.30 -12.11
N MET A 156 13.54 1.43 -13.07
CA MET A 156 12.58 0.90 -14.03
C MET A 156 11.50 0.06 -13.34
N ILE A 157 11.89 -0.89 -12.49
CA ILE A 157 10.93 -1.73 -11.74
C ILE A 157 10.02 -0.85 -10.87
N LEU A 158 10.58 0.13 -10.16
CA LEU A 158 9.80 1.02 -9.30
C LEU A 158 8.79 1.83 -10.09
N LEU A 159 9.17 2.34 -11.27
CA LEU A 159 8.27 3.08 -12.14
C LEU A 159 7.09 2.20 -12.57
N GLU A 160 7.36 0.99 -13.06
CA GLU A 160 6.33 0.07 -13.56
C GLU A 160 5.40 -0.41 -12.44
N LEU A 161 5.93 -0.73 -11.26
CA LEU A 161 5.13 -1.09 -10.08
C LEU A 161 4.27 0.09 -9.59
N HIS A 162 4.82 1.31 -9.62
CA HIS A 162 4.11 2.52 -9.22
C HIS A 162 2.96 2.85 -10.20
N GLU A 163 3.21 2.75 -11.51
CA GLU A 163 2.19 2.91 -12.56
C GLU A 163 1.06 1.89 -12.40
N MET A 164 1.39 0.62 -12.19
CA MET A 164 0.38 -0.42 -11.94
C MET A 164 -0.44 -0.13 -10.67
N ALA A 165 0.21 0.28 -9.58
CA ALA A 165 -0.49 0.63 -8.34
C ALA A 165 -1.42 1.85 -8.52
N ASN A 166 -0.97 2.87 -9.26
CA ASN A 166 -1.80 4.04 -9.58
C ASN A 166 -2.97 3.70 -10.50
N ALA A 167 -2.79 2.78 -11.45
CA ALA A 167 -3.90 2.31 -12.29
C ALA A 167 -5.01 1.63 -11.47
N PHE A 168 -4.69 1.04 -10.30
CA PHE A 168 -5.71 0.56 -9.36
C PHE A 168 -6.38 1.71 -8.58
N LEU A 169 -5.62 2.75 -8.22
CA LEU A 169 -6.15 3.94 -7.56
C LEU A 169 -7.09 4.75 -8.46
N ASP A 170 -6.77 4.88 -9.74
CA ASP A 170 -7.60 5.64 -10.69
C ASP A 170 -8.97 5.00 -10.94
N LYS A 171 -9.08 3.69 -10.69
CA LYS A 171 -10.36 2.98 -10.70
C LYS A 171 -11.20 3.22 -9.45
N SER A 172 -10.62 3.82 -8.40
CA SER A 172 -11.34 4.15 -7.17
C SER A 172 -12.02 5.51 -7.29
N ASN A 173 -13.34 5.54 -7.06
CA ASN A 173 -14.17 6.76 -7.09
C ASN A 173 -13.72 7.87 -6.11
N TYR A 174 -12.83 7.58 -5.15
CA TYR A 174 -12.28 8.57 -4.21
C TYR A 174 -11.29 9.58 -4.82
N ASN A 175 -10.78 9.32 -6.04
CA ASN A 175 -9.89 10.27 -6.72
C ASN A 175 -10.63 11.39 -7.46
N TRP A 176 -11.96 11.31 -7.55
CA TRP A 176 -12.76 12.24 -8.33
C TRP A 176 -13.66 13.08 -7.41
N VAL A 177 -13.64 14.41 -7.63
CA VAL A 177 -14.52 15.36 -6.97
C VAL A 177 -15.37 16.01 -8.06
N GLU A 178 -16.70 16.06 -7.88
CA GLU A 178 -17.59 16.72 -8.82
C GLU A 178 -17.19 18.17 -9.04
N SER A 179 -17.24 18.67 -10.28
CA SER A 179 -16.99 20.09 -10.58
C SER A 179 -17.97 21.03 -9.86
N SER A 180 -19.19 20.56 -9.62
CA SER A 180 -20.24 21.24 -8.84
C SER A 180 -19.80 21.58 -7.41
N PHE A 181 -18.90 20.77 -6.81
CA PHE A 181 -18.37 21.01 -5.47
C PHE A 181 -17.58 22.32 -5.39
N PHE A 182 -16.72 22.58 -6.39
CA PHE A 182 -15.94 23.82 -6.44
C PHE A 182 -16.81 25.03 -6.75
N GLN A 183 -17.84 24.85 -7.57
CA GLN A 183 -18.80 25.90 -7.88
C GLN A 183 -19.66 26.27 -6.65
N ALA A 184 -19.93 25.34 -5.73
CA ALA A 184 -20.61 25.63 -4.48
C ALA A 184 -19.71 26.31 -3.41
N LEU A 185 -18.39 26.11 -3.49
CA LEU A 185 -17.42 26.70 -2.55
C LEU A 185 -16.87 28.05 -2.99
N PHE A 186 -16.70 28.23 -4.30
CA PHE A 186 -15.97 29.37 -4.87
C PHE A 186 -16.75 30.07 -6.00
N GLY A 187 -17.92 29.57 -6.38
CA GLY A 187 -18.80 30.17 -7.39
C GLY A 187 -19.83 31.12 -6.79
#